data_AF-A0A1H3SXV2-F1
#
_entry.id   AF-A0A1H3SXV2-F1
#
_cell.length_a   1.000
_cell.length_b   1.000
_cell.length_c   1.000
_cell.angle_alpha   90.00
_cell.angle_beta   90.00
_cell.angle_gamma   90.00
#
_symmetry.space_group_name_H-M   'P 1'
#
loop_
_entity.id
_entity.type
_entity.pdbx_description
1 polymer ?
#
loop_
_entity_poly.entity_id
_entity_poly.type
_entity_poly.pdbx_seq_one_letter_code
_entity_poly.pdbx_strand_id
1 'polypeptide(L)' 'MATIDLPEDVEHVLRQLESEMADTREYILRCRASGDDQAAQLHVIWIDLLLDEWNRCRLVAQES' A
#
# COMPACT_ATOMS: atom_id res chain seq x y z
N MET A 1 -17.60 -27.66 -4.79
CA MET A 1 -17.94 -26.34 -5.35
C MET A 1 -17.50 -25.30 -4.34
N ALA A 2 -16.32 -24.71 -4.53
CA ALA A 2 -15.89 -23.58 -3.72
C ALA A 2 -16.61 -22.35 -4.28
N THR A 3 -17.45 -21.72 -3.46
CA THR A 3 -17.97 -20.38 -3.72
C THR A 3 -16.76 -19.45 -3.75
N ILE A 4 -16.50 -18.86 -4.91
CA ILE A 4 -15.59 -17.74 -5.02
C ILE A 4 -16.36 -16.58 -4.38
N ASP A 5 -16.03 -16.25 -3.14
CA ASP A 5 -16.55 -15.04 -2.48
C ASP A 5 -16.12 -13.85 -3.34
N LEU A 6 -17.09 -13.20 -3.99
CA LEU A 6 -16.86 -11.87 -4.56
C LEU A 6 -16.55 -10.91 -3.39
N PRO A 7 -15.68 -9.91 -3.62
CA PRO A 7 -14.86 -9.33 -2.57
C PRO A 7 -15.68 -8.34 -1.74
N GLU A 8 -16.23 -8.80 -0.62
CA GLU A 8 -16.89 -7.95 0.39
C GLU A 8 -15.95 -6.88 1.00
N ASP A 9 -14.67 -6.84 0.63
CA ASP A 9 -13.69 -6.05 1.38
C ASP A 9 -12.70 -5.24 0.53
N VAL A 10 -13.03 -4.91 -0.73
CA VAL A 10 -12.14 -4.04 -1.53
C VAL A 10 -11.93 -2.68 -0.84
N GLU A 11 -12.96 -2.14 -0.20
CA GLU A 11 -12.84 -0.91 0.60
C GLU A 11 -11.94 -1.05 1.83
N HIS A 12 -11.88 -2.23 2.46
CA HIS A 12 -10.96 -2.48 3.57
C HIS A 12 -9.54 -2.69 3.07
N VAL A 13 -9.35 -3.42 1.97
CA VAL A 13 -8.05 -3.57 1.32
C VAL A 13 -7.49 -2.19 0.94
N LEU A 14 -8.32 -1.30 0.36
CA LEU A 14 -7.93 0.08 0.06
C LEU A 14 -7.50 0.84 1.33
N ARG A 15 -8.27 0.76 2.42
CA ARG A 15 -7.92 1.38 3.70
C ARG A 15 -6.64 0.81 4.31
N GLN A 16 -6.42 -0.49 4.17
CA GLN A 16 -5.21 -1.15 4.65
C GLN A 16 -3.99 -0.66 3.85
N LEU A 17 -4.08 -0.62 2.53
CA LEU A 17 -3.01 -0.10 1.67
C LEU A 17 -2.69 1.36 1.99
N GLU A 18 -3.70 2.20 2.24
CA GLU A 18 -3.52 3.58 2.68
C GLU A 18 -2.77 3.67 4.02
N SER A 19 -3.10 2.81 4.98
CA SER A 19 -2.39 2.72 6.27
C SER A 19 -0.94 2.29 6.08
N GLU A 20 -0.69 1.24 5.29
CA GLU A 20 0.67 0.73 5.03
C GLU A 20 1.54 1.78 4.32
N MET A 21 0.98 2.54 3.37
CA MET A 21 1.67 3.66 2.73
C MET A 21 2.00 4.78 3.73
N ALA A 22 1.09 5.10 4.65
CA ALA A 22 1.33 6.11 5.69
C ALA A 22 2.46 5.69 6.64
N ASP A 23 2.43 4.44 7.12
CA ASP A 23 3.44 3.88 8.01
C ASP A 23 4.82 3.81 7.32
N THR A 24 4.83 3.39 6.06
CA THR A 24 6.06 3.34 5.25
C THR A 24 6.64 4.74 5.06
N ARG A 25 5.80 5.75 4.82
CA ARG A 25 6.23 7.15 4.70
C ARG A 25 6.86 7.66 6.00
N GLU A 26 6.25 7.37 7.14
CA GLU A 26 6.82 7.73 8.44
C GLU A 26 8.16 7.03 8.68
N TYR A 27 8.28 5.75 8.33
CA TYR A 27 9.54 5.02 8.43
C TYR A 27 10.64 5.65 7.57
N ILE A 28 10.36 5.99 6.31
CA ILE A 28 11.31 6.69 5.42
C ILE A 28 11.81 7.99 6.04
N LEU A 29 10.91 8.79 6.62
CA LEU A 29 11.28 10.04 7.29
C LEU A 29 12.21 9.79 8.47
N ARG A 30 11.95 8.75 9.27
CA ARG A 30 12.83 8.35 10.38
C ARG A 30 14.20 7.89 9.91
N CYS A 31 14.27 7.07 8.86
CA CYS A 31 15.55 6.65 8.25
C CYS A 31 16.39 7.83 7.77
N ARG A 32 15.78 8.78 7.06
CA ARG A 32 16.47 10.00 6.62
C ARG A 32 16.95 10.85 7.79
N ALA A 33 16.14 10.98 8.85
CA ALA A 33 16.53 11.70 10.05
C ALA A 33 17.69 11.03 10.80
N SER A 34 17.80 9.70 10.73
CA SER A 34 18.91 8.94 11.32
C SER A 34 20.13 8.79 10.39
N GLY A 35 20.08 9.29 9.16
CA GLY A 35 21.15 9.16 8.16
C GLY A 35 21.23 7.79 7.49
N ASP A 36 20.19 6.97 7.57
CA ASP A 36 20.07 5.68 6.89
C ASP A 36 19.38 5.84 5.53
N ASP A 37 20.07 6.50 4.60
CA ASP A 37 19.53 6.78 3.26
C ASP A 37 19.31 5.51 2.44
N GLN A 38 20.06 4.43 2.72
CA GLN A 38 19.90 3.16 2.03
C GLN A 38 18.58 2.47 2.42
N ALA A 39 18.25 2.41 3.70
CA ALA A 39 16.97 1.89 4.15
C ALA A 39 15.81 2.77 3.63
N ALA A 40 15.97 4.09 3.67
CA ALA A 40 14.98 5.01 3.11
C ALA A 40 14.72 4.74 1.62
N GLN A 41 15.77 4.53 0.82
CA GLN A 41 15.65 4.29 -0.62
C GLN A 41 14.92 2.99 -0.94
N LEU A 42 15.16 1.92 -0.18
CA LEU A 42 14.44 0.65 -0.36
C LEU A 42 12.94 0.81 -0.08
N HIS A 43 12.58 1.56 0.95
CA HIS A 43 11.17 1.77 1.31
C HIS A 43 10.44 2.73 0.35
N VAL A 44 11.15 3.60 -0.38
CA VAL A 44 10.55 4.37 -1.47
C VAL A 44 10.03 3.43 -2.56
N ILE A 45 10.80 2.41 -2.94
CA ILE A 45 10.36 1.40 -3.94
C ILE A 45 9.14 0.65 -3.44
N TRP A 46 9.08 0.36 -2.13
CA TRP A 46 7.91 -0.28 -1.52
C TRP A 46 6.65 0.58 -1.63
N ILE A 47 6.75 1.90 -1.41
CA ILE A 47 5.62 2.84 -1.62
C ILE A 47 5.12 2.80 -3.07
N ASP A 48 6.01 2.77 -4.05
CA ASP A 48 5.60 2.73 -5.46
C ASP A 48 4.79 1.47 -5.79
N LEU A 49 5.17 0.32 -5.21
CA LEU A 49 4.42 -0.94 -5.36
C LEU A 49 3.05 -0.89 -4.67
N LEU A 50 2.98 -0.31 -3.47
CA LEU A 50 1.71 -0.14 -2.75
C LEU A 50 0.75 0.81 -3.49
N LEU A 51 1.28 1.87 -4.11
CA LEU A 51 0.50 2.80 -4.92
C LEU A 51 -0.07 2.13 -6.17
N ASP A 52 0.71 1.29 -6.83
CA ASP A 52 0.29 0.52 -8.00
C ASP A 52 -0.83 -0.47 -7.63
N GLU A 53 -0.69 -1.18 -6.51
CA GLU A 53 -1.74 -2.06 -5.99
C GLU A 53 -3.00 -1.31 -5.58
N TRP A 54 -2.87 -0.18 -4.87
CA TRP A 54 -4.02 0.66 -4.50
C TRP A 54 -4.77 1.15 -5.74
N ASN A 55 -4.05 1.56 -6.79
CA ASN A 55 -4.68 1.96 -8.04
C ASN A 55 -5.45 0.79 -8.69
N ARG A 56 -4.90 -0.43 -8.69
CA ARG A 56 -5.61 -1.63 -9.17
C ARG A 56 -6.87 -1.92 -8.36
N CYS A 57 -6.77 -1.96 -7.04
CA CYS A 57 -7.92 -2.20 -6.16
C CYS A 57 -9.01 -1.14 -6.35
N ARG A 58 -8.62 0.13 -6.52
CA ARG A 58 -9.57 1.23 -6.73
C ARG A 58 -10.30 1.08 -8.06
N LEU A 59 -9.62 0.68 -9.13
CA LEU A 59 -10.26 0.44 -10.42
C LEU A 59 -11.28 -0.70 -10.33
N VAL A 60 -10.93 -1.81 -9.66
CA VAL A 60 -11.84 -2.93 -9.41
C VAL A 60 -13.07 -2.50 -8.60
N ALA A 61 -12.89 -1.65 -7.57
CA ALA A 61 -13.98 -1.10 -6.78
C ALA A 61 -14.91 -0.16 -7.57
N GLN A 62 -14.40 0.52 -8.60
CA GLN A 62 -15.20 1.42 -9.45
C GLN A 62 -15.99 0.67 -10.54
N GLU A 63 -15.55 -0.54 -10.90
CA GLU A 63 -16.17 -1.39 -11.92
C GLU A 63 -17.20 -2.38 -11.35
N SER A 64 -17.32 -2.46 -10.02
CA SER A 64 -18.27 -3.31 -9.27
C SER A 64 -19.53 -2.57 -8.88
#